data_AF-A0A381TMV1-F1
#
_entry.id   AF-A0A381TMV1-F1
#
_cell.length_a   1.000
_cell.length_b   1.000
_cell.length_c   1.000
_cell.angle_alpha   90.00
_cell.angle_beta   90.00
_cell.angle_gamma   90.00
#
_symmetry.space_group_name_H-M   'P 1'
#
loop_
_entity.id
_entity.type
_entity.pdbx_description
1 polymer ?
#
loop_
_entity_poly.entity_id
_entity_poly.type
_entity_poly.pdbx_seq_one_letter_code
_entity_poly.pdbx_strand_id
1 'polypeptide(L)'
;VCEIGMEVSQGSQGKGMGRAVVTAAARWILDNAQIPLAVVGPFNIPSARTLRSSGLEYMFQCMEGKRDLFYVPPQTLGFPSPDTVMYNSYPNWAMNKDIKENPYL
;
A
#
# COMPACT_ATOMS: atom_id res chain seq x y z
N VAL A 1 13.58 -15.54 -7.32
CA VAL A 1 12.50 -14.62 -6.89
C VAL A 1 12.44 -13.49 -7.89
N CYS A 2 11.26 -13.06 -8.31
CA CYS A 2 11.09 -11.92 -9.22
C CYS A 2 10.13 -10.92 -8.59
N GLU A 3 10.53 -9.65 -8.52
CA GLU A 3 9.71 -8.59 -7.95
C GLU A 3 8.73 -8.01 -8.98
N ILE A 4 7.48 -7.81 -8.55
CA ILE A 4 6.43 -7.14 -9.31
C ILE A 4 6.41 -5.67 -8.91
N GLY A 5 6.95 -4.82 -9.78
CA GLY A 5 6.68 -3.38 -9.77
C GLY A 5 5.41 -3.07 -10.56
N MET A 6 4.58 -2.14 -10.07
CA MET A 6 3.40 -1.68 -10.81
C MET A 6 3.23 -0.17 -10.69
N GLU A 7 2.89 0.48 -11.80
CA GLU A 7 2.44 1.86 -11.85
C GLU A 7 1.23 1.98 -12.78
N VAL A 8 0.23 2.74 -12.36
CA VAL A 8 -0.99 2.97 -13.12
C VAL A 8 -1.23 4.47 -13.18
N SER A 9 -1.47 4.99 -14.39
CA SER A 9 -1.79 6.40 -14.58
C SER A 9 -3.01 6.80 -13.73
N GLN A 10 -3.00 8.02 -13.17
CA GLN A 10 -4.03 8.46 -12.22
C GLN A 10 -5.46 8.33 -12.80
N GLY A 11 -5.66 8.70 -14.06
CA GLY A 11 -6.97 8.58 -14.74
C GLY A 11 -7.44 7.13 -14.99
N SER A 12 -6.59 6.14 -14.71
CA SER A 12 -6.88 4.71 -14.86
C SER A 12 -6.95 3.96 -13.53
N GLN A 13 -6.69 4.63 -12.41
CA GLN A 13 -6.82 4.06 -11.08
C GLN A 13 -8.29 3.66 -10.79
N GLY A 14 -8.49 2.60 -10.04
CA GLY A 14 -9.83 2.06 -9.73
C GLY A 14 -10.51 1.28 -10.86
N LYS A 15 -9.93 1.24 -12.08
CA LYS A 15 -10.51 0.52 -13.24
C LYS A 15 -10.03 -0.93 -13.38
N GLY A 16 -9.45 -1.52 -12.32
CA GLY A 16 -8.95 -2.90 -12.33
C GLY A 16 -7.58 -3.12 -12.98
N MET A 17 -6.95 -2.07 -13.53
CA MET A 17 -5.65 -2.17 -14.23
C MET A 17 -4.54 -2.76 -13.34
N GLY A 18 -4.44 -2.33 -12.08
CA GLY A 18 -3.43 -2.87 -11.16
C GLY A 18 -3.56 -4.38 -10.96
N ARG A 19 -4.79 -4.88 -10.82
CA ARG A 19 -5.04 -6.32 -10.70
C ARG A 19 -4.65 -7.08 -11.98
N ALA A 20 -4.98 -6.53 -13.15
CA ALA A 20 -4.61 -7.14 -14.42
C ALA A 20 -3.09 -7.27 -14.57
N VAL A 21 -2.34 -6.20 -14.26
CA VAL A 21 -0.88 -6.20 -14.30
C VAL A 21 -0.29 -7.22 -13.32
N VAL A 22 -0.71 -7.19 -12.06
CA VAL A 22 -0.20 -8.11 -11.03
C VAL A 22 -0.47 -9.57 -11.41
N THR A 23 -1.67 -9.87 -11.89
CA THR A 23 -2.04 -11.25 -12.26
C THR A 23 -1.24 -11.74 -13.46
N ALA A 24 -1.05 -10.90 -14.48
CA ALA A 24 -0.25 -11.24 -15.65
C ALA A 24 1.23 -11.46 -15.29
N ALA A 25 1.81 -10.56 -14.48
CA ALA A 25 3.19 -10.68 -14.01
C ALA A 25 3.38 -11.93 -13.15
N ALA A 26 2.49 -12.18 -12.18
CA ALA A 26 2.56 -13.35 -11.32
C ALA A 26 2.49 -14.66 -12.13
N ARG A 27 1.60 -14.75 -13.13
CA ARG A 27 1.51 -15.92 -14.02
C ARG A 27 2.82 -16.14 -14.77
N TRP A 28 3.34 -15.11 -15.42
CA TRP A 28 4.61 -15.21 -16.15
C TRP A 28 5.76 -15.67 -15.25
N ILE A 29 5.86 -15.13 -14.03
CA ILE A 29 6.88 -15.52 -13.05
C ILE A 29 6.75 -17.00 -12.68
N LEU A 30 5.52 -17.47 -12.42
CA LEU A 30 5.24 -18.87 -12.09
C LEU A 30 5.53 -19.81 -13.27
N ASP A 31 5.18 -19.42 -14.49
CA ASP A 31 5.46 -20.18 -15.73
C ASP A 31 6.98 -20.35 -15.96
N ASN A 32 7.80 -19.46 -15.40
CA ASN A 32 9.26 -19.51 -15.42
C ASN A 32 9.85 -20.17 -14.16
N ALA A 33 9.05 -20.91 -13.39
CA ALA A 33 9.46 -21.59 -12.16
C ALA A 33 10.11 -20.66 -11.11
N GLN A 34 9.65 -19.41 -11.03
CA GLN A 34 10.11 -18.43 -10.06
C GLN A 34 9.01 -18.07 -9.04
N ILE A 35 9.42 -17.47 -7.93
CA ILE A 35 8.52 -17.01 -6.87
C ILE A 35 8.22 -15.51 -7.08
N PRO A 36 6.94 -15.11 -7.23
CA PRO A 36 6.55 -13.71 -7.29
C PRO A 36 6.67 -13.04 -5.92
N LEU A 37 7.26 -11.85 -5.90
CA LEU A 37 7.40 -10.99 -4.73
C LEU A 37 6.87 -9.59 -5.08
N ALA A 38 6.32 -8.88 -4.11
CA ALA A 38 6.03 -7.46 -4.25
C ALA A 38 6.31 -6.75 -2.92
N VAL A 39 6.93 -5.58 -2.98
CA VAL A 39 7.22 -4.75 -1.81
C VAL A 39 6.38 -3.48 -1.90
N VAL A 40 5.66 -3.16 -0.83
CA VAL A 40 4.85 -1.94 -0.74
C VAL A 40 5.06 -1.28 0.61
N GLY A 41 5.07 0.06 0.62
CA GLY A 41 5.07 0.80 1.87
C GLY A 41 3.77 0.56 2.66
N PRO A 42 3.82 0.60 4.01
CA PRO A 42 2.63 0.35 4.86
C PRO A 42 1.50 1.35 4.62
N PHE A 43 1.82 2.54 4.08
CA PHE A 43 0.84 3.56 3.70
C PHE A 43 0.07 3.23 2.42
N ASN A 44 0.58 2.31 1.57
CA ASN A 44 0.04 2.02 0.25
C ASN A 44 -1.04 0.92 0.31
N ILE A 45 -2.11 1.20 1.06
CA ILE A 45 -3.26 0.30 1.24
C ILE A 45 -3.89 -0.15 -0.08
N PRO A 46 -4.07 0.72 -1.11
CA PRO A 46 -4.64 0.30 -2.39
C PRO A 46 -3.81 -0.79 -3.09
N SER A 47 -2.47 -0.67 -3.07
CA SER A 47 -1.60 -1.67 -3.68
C SER A 47 -1.58 -2.95 -2.86
N ALA A 48 -1.47 -2.85 -1.52
CA ALA A 48 -1.54 -4.00 -0.63
C ALA A 48 -2.84 -4.81 -0.82
N ARG A 49 -3.98 -4.12 -0.94
CA ARG A 49 -5.28 -4.75 -1.24
C ARG A 49 -5.28 -5.43 -2.61
N THR A 50 -4.74 -4.76 -3.63
CA THR A 50 -4.64 -5.30 -4.98
C THR A 50 -3.81 -6.59 -5.01
N LEU A 51 -2.62 -6.57 -4.40
CA LEU A 51 -1.73 -7.74 -4.31
C LEU A 51 -2.41 -8.91 -3.60
N ARG A 52 -3.02 -8.66 -2.43
CA ARG A 52 -3.76 -9.69 -1.68
C ARG A 52 -4.93 -10.27 -2.45
N SER A 53 -5.72 -9.43 -3.12
CA SER A 53 -6.84 -9.88 -3.96
C SER A 53 -6.40 -10.66 -5.22
N SER A 54 -5.11 -10.57 -5.56
CA SER A 54 -4.50 -11.29 -6.69
C SER A 54 -3.80 -12.59 -6.25
N GLY A 55 -3.90 -12.96 -4.97
CA GLY A 55 -3.38 -14.23 -4.45
C GLY A 55 -2.00 -14.15 -3.78
N LEU A 56 -1.40 -12.95 -3.64
CA LEU A 56 -0.18 -12.79 -2.85
C LEU A 56 -0.51 -12.77 -1.35
N GLU A 57 0.38 -13.37 -0.56
CA GLU A 57 0.27 -13.39 0.90
C GLU A 57 1.23 -12.38 1.53
N TYR A 58 0.82 -11.83 2.68
CA TYR A 58 1.70 -11.01 3.49
C TYR A 58 2.72 -11.89 4.18
N MET A 59 4.00 -11.67 3.90
CA MET A 59 5.09 -12.48 4.46
C MET A 59 5.72 -11.82 5.69
N PHE A 60 6.24 -10.59 5.55
CA PHE A 60 6.89 -9.86 6.64
C PHE A 60 6.88 -8.35 6.38
N GLN A 61 7.23 -7.58 7.42
CA GLN A 61 7.55 -6.16 7.34
C GLN A 61 8.94 -5.94 7.93
N CYS A 62 9.77 -5.17 7.23
CA CYS A 62 11.06 -4.72 7.73
C CYS A 62 10.92 -3.28 8.24
N MET A 63 11.49 -3.01 9.42
CA MET A 63 11.62 -1.66 9.96
C MET A 63 13.10 -1.30 10.00
N GLU A 64 13.47 -0.21 9.34
CA GLU A 64 14.85 0.28 9.31
C GLU A 64 14.93 1.64 10.03
N GLY A 65 15.77 1.71 11.07
CA GLY A 65 16.14 2.99 11.66
C GLY A 65 17.26 3.64 10.86
N LYS A 66 17.05 4.86 10.36
CA LYS A 66 18.06 5.64 9.65
C LYS A 66 18.51 6.82 10.52
N ARG A 67 19.80 7.15 10.48
CA ARG A 67 20.37 8.33 11.19
C ARG A 67 20.14 9.65 10.45
N ASP A 68 19.56 9.58 9.26
CA ASP A 68 19.23 10.72 8.40
C ASP A 68 17.93 11.41 8.81
N LEU A 69 17.55 12.46 8.06
CA LEU A 69 16.27 13.13 8.18
C LEU A 69 15.11 12.13 8.25
N PHE A 70 14.24 12.32 9.24
CA PHE A 70 13.03 11.54 9.39
C PHE A 70 11.98 12.00 8.37
N TYR A 71 11.74 11.20 7.35
CA TYR A 71 10.67 11.43 6.38
C TYR A 71 9.35 10.88 6.92
N VAL A 72 8.39 11.77 7.16
CA VAL A 72 7.03 11.37 7.53
C VAL A 72 6.39 10.69 6.30
N PRO A 73 5.97 9.41 6.41
CA PRO A 73 5.32 8.74 5.30
C PRO A 73 3.99 9.45 4.96
N PRO A 74 3.54 9.38 3.70
CA PRO A 74 2.25 9.93 3.33
C PRO A 74 1.14 9.23 4.13
N GLN A 75 0.05 9.97 4.37
CA GLN A 75 -1.11 9.41 5.05
C GLN A 75 -1.69 8.22 4.27
N THR A 76 -2.04 7.17 5.00
CA THR A 76 -2.70 5.99 4.45
C THR A 76 -3.94 6.39 3.66
N LEU A 77 -4.03 5.94 2.41
CA LEU A 77 -5.22 6.14 1.58
C LEU A 77 -6.30 5.13 1.98
N GLY A 78 -7.50 5.63 2.30
CA GLY A 78 -8.67 4.82 2.65
C GLY A 78 -9.15 5.06 4.08
N PHE A 79 -10.24 4.38 4.44
CA PHE A 79 -10.84 4.46 5.77
C PHE A 79 -10.44 3.27 6.63
N PRO A 80 -10.26 3.46 7.94
CA PRO A 80 -10.17 2.35 8.88
C PRO A 80 -11.43 1.47 8.80
N SER A 81 -11.33 0.22 9.24
CA SER A 81 -12.51 -0.65 9.37
C SER A 81 -13.59 0.05 10.23
N PRO A 82 -14.89 -0.22 10.01
CA PRO A 82 -15.97 0.52 10.68
C PRO A 82 -15.84 0.61 12.21
N ASP A 83 -15.30 -0.43 12.85
CA ASP A 83 -15.14 -0.52 14.31
C ASP A 83 -13.77 -0.03 14.82
N THR A 84 -12.93 0.51 13.94
CA THR A 84 -11.58 0.97 14.28
C THR A 84 -11.58 2.48 14.49
N VAL A 85 -11.39 2.89 15.73
CA VAL A 85 -11.16 4.30 16.08
C VAL A 85 -9.72 4.67 15.71
N MET A 86 -9.56 5.52 14.69
CA MET A 86 -8.27 6.13 14.38
C MET A 86 -8.25 7.59 14.80
N TYR A 87 -7.16 7.99 15.46
CA TYR A 87 -6.87 9.36 15.85
C TYR A 87 -5.88 9.98 14.89
N ASN A 88 -6.07 11.26 14.56
CA ASN A 88 -5.11 11.99 13.75
C ASN A 88 -3.76 12.08 14.48
N SER A 89 -2.70 11.61 13.85
CA SER A 89 -1.31 11.72 14.34
C SER A 89 -0.43 12.57 13.41
N TYR A 90 -1.03 13.21 12.39
CA TYR A 90 -0.32 14.04 11.43
C TYR A 90 -0.42 15.53 11.80
N PRO A 91 0.60 16.34 11.47
CA PRO A 91 0.50 17.80 11.59
C PRO A 91 -0.72 18.35 10.82
N ASN A 92 -1.33 19.42 11.32
CA ASN A 92 -2.56 20.01 10.75
C ASN A 92 -2.46 20.32 9.25
N TRP A 93 -1.28 20.69 8.75
CA TRP A 93 -1.06 20.99 7.34
C TRP A 93 -1.01 19.75 6.42
N ALA A 94 -0.85 18.55 6.97
CA ALA A 94 -0.76 17.28 6.25
C ALA A 94 -2.04 16.45 6.31
N MET A 95 -3.13 17.02 6.84
CA MET A 95 -4.35 16.30 7.16
C MET A 95 -5.21 16.01 5.93
N ASN A 96 -5.57 14.74 5.71
CA ASN A 96 -6.67 14.38 4.82
C ASN A 96 -7.99 14.89 5.42
N LYS A 97 -8.74 15.65 4.61
CA LYS A 97 -10.01 16.29 4.98
C LYS A 97 -11.10 15.31 5.41
N ASP A 98 -10.93 14.02 5.10
CA ASP A 98 -11.89 12.96 5.38
C ASP A 98 -11.68 12.29 6.77
N ILE A 99 -10.69 12.71 7.55
CA ILE A 99 -10.35 12.12 8.86
C ILE A 99 -10.76 13.08 9.99
N LYS A 100 -11.34 12.55 11.08
CA LYS A 100 -11.73 13.37 12.25
C LYS A 100 -10.50 13.75 13.07
N GLU A 101 -10.45 15.00 13.55
CA GLU A 101 -9.45 15.44 14.53
C GLU A 101 -9.54 14.62 15.82
N ASN A 102 -8.40 14.45 16.48
CA ASN A 102 -8.36 13.87 17.82
C ASN A 102 -8.87 14.93 18.82
N PRO A 103 -9.96 14.70 19.56
CA PRO A 103 -10.52 15.70 20.48
C PRO A 103 -9.66 15.96 21.72
N TYR A 104 -8.57 15.20 21.90
CA TYR A 104 -7.66 15.31 23.06
C TYR A 104 -6.32 15.97 22.72
N LEU A 105 -6.19 16.57 21.53
CA LEU A 105 -5.06 17.41 21.11
C LEU A 105 -5.55 18.81 20.75
#